data_AF-A0A3D4EC08-F1
#
_entry.id   AF-A0A3D4EC08-F1
#
_cell.length_a   1.000
_cell.length_b   1.000
_cell.length_c   1.000
_cell.angle_alpha   90.00
_cell.angle_beta   90.00
_cell.angle_gamma   90.00
#
_symmetry.space_group_name_H-M   'P 1'
#
loop_
_entity.id
_entity.type
_entity.pdbx_description
1 polymer ?
#
loop_
_entity_poly.entity_id
_entity_poly.type
_entity_poly.pdbx_seq_one_letter_code
_entity_poly.pdbx_strand_id
1 'polypeptide(L)' 'MSAFINENFMLSNETARLLFHGQAENLPIIDYHCHLSPREIAENIQFRDITQLWLVDGHSG' A
#
# COMPACT_ATOMS: atom_id res chain seq x y z
N MET A 1 -2.50 6.21 -25.48
CA MET A 1 -2.87 5.00 -24.72
C MET A 1 -2.82 5.35 -23.26
N SER A 2 -3.81 4.97 -22.45
CA SER A 2 -3.68 5.12 -21.00
C SER A 2 -2.62 4.14 -20.48
N ALA A 3 -1.94 4.49 -19.39
CA ALA A 3 -1.03 3.58 -18.71
C ALA A 3 -1.77 2.32 -18.24
N PHE A 4 -1.03 1.21 -18.13
CA PHE A 4 -1.56 -0.08 -17.64
C PHE A 4 -2.16 0.06 -16.23
N ILE A 5 -1.39 0.66 -15.30
CA ILE A 5 -1.90 1.16 -14.03
C ILE A 5 -2.23 2.65 -14.21
N ASN A 6 -3.49 3.02 -13.99
CA ASN A 6 -4.01 4.39 -14.08
C ASN A 6 -4.98 4.65 -12.92
N GLU A 7 -5.57 5.84 -12.84
CA GLU A 7 -6.49 6.23 -11.76
C GLU A 7 -7.70 5.29 -11.62
N ASN A 8 -8.12 4.67 -12.73
CA ASN A 8 -9.24 3.73 -12.77
C ASN A 8 -8.79 2.26 -12.80
N PHE A 9 -7.57 1.96 -12.36
CA PHE A 9 -7.07 0.58 -12.30
C PHE A 9 -8.02 -0.28 -11.46
N MET A 10 -8.46 -1.42 -12.00
CA MET A 10 -9.48 -2.31 -11.42
C MET A 10 -10.90 -1.74 -11.31
N LEU A 11 -11.19 -0.52 -11.77
CA LEU A 11 -12.51 0.12 -11.73
C LEU A 11 -13.24 -0.01 -13.08
N SER A 12 -13.89 -1.15 -13.29
CA SER A 12 -14.45 -1.54 -14.60
C SER A 12 -15.76 -0.83 -15.02
N ASN A 13 -16.40 -0.07 -14.13
CA ASN A 13 -17.66 0.63 -14.43
C ASN A 13 -17.78 1.98 -13.69
N GLU A 14 -18.78 2.76 -14.06
CA GLU A 14 -19.02 4.09 -13.48
C GLU A 14 -19.32 4.05 -11.99
N THR A 15 -20.14 3.10 -11.55
CA THR A 15 -20.45 2.90 -10.12
C THR A 15 -19.19 2.64 -9.30
N ALA A 16 -18.27 1.79 -9.79
CA ALA A 16 -17.00 1.50 -9.13
C ALA A 16 -16.12 2.75 -8.98
N ARG A 17 -16.06 3.59 -10.02
CA ARG A 17 -15.33 4.87 -9.99
C ARG A 17 -15.93 5.85 -8.99
N LEU A 18 -17.25 5.98 -8.96
CA LEU A 18 -17.96 6.86 -8.02
C LEU A 18 -17.76 6.43 -6.56
N LEU A 19 -17.86 5.13 -6.28
CA LEU A 19 -17.67 4.60 -4.93
C LEU A 19 -16.22 4.74 -4.45
N PHE A 20 -15.25 4.48 -5.31
CA PHE A 20 -13.84 4.56 -4.94
C PHE A 20 -13.38 6.00 -4.77
N HIS A 21 -13.42 6.81 -5.84
CA HIS A 21 -12.91 8.19 -5.81
C HIS A 21 -13.77 9.14 -4.96
N GLY A 22 -15.08 8.88 -4.91
CA GLY A 22 -16.01 9.72 -4.15
C GLY A 22 -15.98 9.46 -2.64
N GLN A 23 -15.54 8.27 -2.21
CA GLN A 23 -15.61 7.86 -0.80
C GLN A 23 -14.35 7.12 -0.36
N ALA A 24 -14.08 5.93 -0.92
CA ALA A 24 -13.10 4.99 -0.36
C ALA A 24 -11.66 5.49 -0.36
N GLU A 25 -11.23 6.22 -1.40
CA GLU A 25 -9.86 6.72 -1.59
C GLU A 25 -9.36 7.58 -0.42
N ASN A 26 -10.25 8.36 0.20
CA ASN A 26 -9.90 9.34 1.23
C ASN A 26 -10.10 8.84 2.67
N LEU A 27 -10.55 7.59 2.84
CA LEU A 27 -10.72 7.00 4.16
C LEU A 27 -9.36 6.59 4.74
N PRO A 28 -9.16 6.71 6.07
CA PRO A 28 -7.95 6.24 6.71
C PRO A 28 -7.84 4.71 6.60
N ILE A 29 -6.60 4.21 6.59
CA ILE A 29 -6.33 2.78 6.69
C ILE A 29 -6.51 2.35 8.15
N ILE A 30 -7.35 1.34 8.36
CA ILE A 30 -7.50 0.66 9.65
C ILE A 30 -6.85 -0.72 9.52
N ASP A 31 -5.58 -0.81 9.88
CA ASP A 31 -4.78 -2.04 9.81
C ASP A 31 -4.76 -2.76 11.18
N TYR A 32 -5.88 -3.40 11.53
CA TYR A 32 -6.06 -4.01 12.85
C TYR A 32 -5.23 -5.28 13.09
N HIS A 33 -4.68 -5.86 12.02
CA HIS A 33 -3.87 -7.08 12.09
C HIS A 33 -2.76 -7.02 11.05
N CYS A 34 -1.54 -6.82 11.53
CA CYS A 34 -0.32 -6.80 10.72
C CYS A 34 0.82 -7.55 11.42
N HIS A 35 1.90 -7.75 10.70
CA HIS A 35 3.13 -8.39 11.19
C HIS A 35 4.35 -7.47 11.12
N LEU A 36 4.13 -6.15 11.06
CA LEU A 36 5.20 -5.17 11.05
C LEU A 36 6.02 -5.26 12.35
N SER A 37 7.34 -5.06 12.24
CA SER A 37 8.23 -5.05 13.41
C SER A 37 7.93 -3.83 14.31
N PRO A 38 7.48 -4.02 15.56
CA PRO A 38 7.23 -2.91 16.48
C PRO A 38 8.50 -2.10 16.77
N ARG A 39 9.66 -2.77 16.72
CA ARG A 39 10.97 -2.14 16.91
C ARG A 39 11.29 -1.18 15.78
N GLU A 40 11.04 -1.57 14.53
CA GLU A 40 11.34 -0.71 13.38
C GLU A 40 10.49 0.56 13.40
N ILE A 41 9.24 0.45 13.84
CA ILE A 41 8.34 1.59 14.07
C ILE A 41 8.89 2.46 15.20
N ALA A 42 9.23 1.88 16.35
CA ALA A 42 9.69 2.62 17.53
C ALA A 42 11.04 3.35 17.30
N GLU A 43 11.95 2.73 16.55
CA GLU A 43 13.26 3.29 16.23
C GLU A 43 13.25 4.17 14.97
N ASN A 44 12.11 4.29 14.28
CA ASN A 44 11.95 5.02 13.02
C ASN A 44 13.03 4.64 11.99
N ILE A 45 13.20 3.33 11.77
CA ILE A 45 14.28 2.78 10.96
C ILE A 45 14.28 3.40 9.56
N GLN A 46 15.46 3.84 9.14
CA GLN A 46 15.72 4.28 7.77
C GLN A 46 16.38 3.13 7.02
N PHE A 47 15.66 2.58 6.04
CA PHE A 47 16.22 1.56 5.15
C PHE A 47 17.31 2.20 4.28
N ARG A 48 18.42 1.48 4.10
CA ARG A 48 19.59 1.95 3.33
C ARG A 48 19.27 2.10 1.84
N ASP A 49 18.48 1.19 1.31
CA ASP A 49 18.12 1.12 -0.11
C ASP A 49 16.80 0.35 -0.30
N ILE A 50 16.24 0.42 -1.52
CA ILE A 50 14.98 -0.26 -1.84
C ILE A 50 15.10 -1.79 -1.77
N THR A 51 16.30 -2.35 -1.99
CA THR A 51 16.53 -3.79 -1.90
C THR A 51 16.35 -4.27 -0.46
N GLN A 52 16.87 -3.52 0.51
CA GLN A 52 16.67 -3.82 1.93
C GLN A 52 15.19 -3.76 2.32
N LEU A 53 14.47 -2.73 1.88
CA LEU A 53 13.04 -2.57 2.19
C LEU A 53 12.18 -3.68 1.56
N TRP A 54 12.44 -4.07 0.31
CA TRP A 54 11.55 -4.98 -0.43
C TRP A 54 11.88 -6.47 -0.29
N LEU A 55 13.15 -6.85 -0.11
CA LEU A 55 13.56 -8.27 -0.20
C LEU A 55 13.95 -8.91 1.13
N VAL A 56 14.15 -8.13 2.19
CA VAL A 56 14.72 -8.64 3.46
C VAL A 56 13.63 -8.98 4.48
N ASP A 57 12.49 -8.28 4.47
CA ASP A 57 11.50 -8.31 5.55
C ASP A 57 10.36 -9.36 5.37
N GLY A 58 10.69 -10.55 4.85
CA GLY A 58 9.67 -11.49 4.33
C GLY A 58 9.89 -12.98 4.53
N HIS A 59 10.83 -13.42 5.38
CA HIS A 59 11.27 -14.82 5.52
C HIS A 59 12.09 -15.35 4.34
N SER A 60 13.36 -14.97 4.25
CA SER A 60 14.41 -15.73 3.55
C SER A 60 15.74 -15.56 4.28
N GLY A 61 15.78 -16.12 5.49
CA GLY A 61 16.98 -16.71 6.07
C GLY A 61 16.84 -18.22 6.04
#